data_AF-A0A093YIB9-F1
#
_entry.id   AF-A0A093YIB9-F1
#
_cell.length_a   1.000
_cell.length_b   1.000
_cell.length_c   1.000
_cell.angle_alpha   90.00
_cell.angle_beta   90.00
_cell.angle_gamma   90.00
#
_symmetry.space_group_name_H-M   'P 1'
#
loop_
_entity.id
_entity.type
_entity.pdbx_description
1 polymer ?
#
loop_
_entity_poly.entity_id
_entity_poly.type
_entity_poly.pdbx_seq_one_letter_code
_entity_poly.pdbx_strand_id
1 'polypeptide(L)'
;MHNGDELIKAVADNCDNTIPVIQSVGPVDMESWIDHPNITAVVWANLGGQELGPALVDILYGKVNPSGRLVYTIARNASDYAQPNIVREPQPYPQINYTEGVSVDYRGFKKGGKTPRFWFGHGLSYSNFSYSNLQVNTHSDLADNINIPIKYVADAPGGDSRLYDLAVTVSFDIHNDEIIATILNNGKHPKTGWQLLKEATLKEMFTNQVPQFPDFARNLEPTSPPQGWGLSFFTLLHPGPTGRSANAVFWTGLANLVWWADVENGIGGIMASQILPFGDSDFFNCHAEVETQLYAALPKSSIIAAVEPTREDK
;
A
#
# COMPACT_ATOMS: atom_id res chain seq x y z
N MET A 1 -6.60 34.31 -11.19
CA MET A 1 -6.45 32.91 -11.64
C MET A 1 -5.84 32.95 -13.03
N HIS A 2 -4.84 32.13 -13.31
CA HIS A 2 -3.94 32.27 -14.46
C HIS A 2 -4.32 31.36 -15.65
N ASN A 3 -5.61 31.20 -15.97
CA ASN A 3 -6.09 30.44 -17.14
C ASN A 3 -5.49 29.01 -17.26
N GLY A 4 -5.43 28.29 -16.14
CA GLY A 4 -4.83 26.95 -16.09
C GLY A 4 -5.56 25.93 -16.96
N ASP A 5 -6.90 26.00 -16.99
CA ASP A 5 -7.72 25.14 -17.85
C ASP A 5 -7.44 25.39 -19.33
N GLU A 6 -7.35 26.65 -19.75
CA GLU A 6 -6.99 27.01 -21.13
C GLU A 6 -5.60 26.53 -21.51
N LEU A 7 -4.63 26.61 -20.59
CA LEU A 7 -3.29 26.10 -20.81
C LEU A 7 -3.29 24.57 -21.01
N ILE A 8 -3.98 23.84 -20.14
CA ILE A 8 -4.09 22.37 -20.25
C ILE A 8 -4.73 21.98 -21.59
N LYS A 9 -5.84 22.62 -21.96
CA LYS A 9 -6.51 22.38 -23.25
C LYS A 9 -5.60 22.69 -24.43
N ALA A 10 -4.96 23.87 -24.44
CA ALA A 10 -4.08 24.26 -25.53
C ALA A 10 -2.90 23.29 -25.72
N VAL A 11 -2.35 22.74 -24.64
CA VAL A 11 -1.30 21.71 -24.73
C VAL A 11 -1.89 20.40 -25.25
N ALA A 12 -3.02 19.95 -24.70
CA ALA A 12 -3.64 18.69 -25.11
C ALA A 12 -4.14 18.71 -26.57
N ASP A 13 -4.59 19.85 -27.08
CA ASP A 13 -4.96 20.06 -28.49
C ASP A 13 -3.77 19.90 -29.46
N ASN A 14 -2.53 20.03 -28.94
CA ASN A 14 -1.30 20.01 -29.74
C ASN A 14 -0.33 18.86 -29.35
N CYS A 15 -0.69 18.04 -28.36
CA CYS A 15 0.15 16.94 -27.87
C CYS A 15 -0.72 15.76 -27.45
N ASP A 16 -0.60 14.64 -28.19
CA ASP A 16 -1.41 13.43 -28.01
C ASP A 16 -1.17 12.67 -26.69
N ASN A 17 -0.16 13.05 -25.93
CA ASN A 17 0.18 12.45 -24.63
C ASN A 17 0.50 13.54 -23.60
N THR A 18 -0.55 14.14 -23.06
CA THR A 18 -0.45 15.22 -22.08
C THR A 18 -0.71 14.68 -20.68
N ILE A 19 0.18 15.01 -19.73
CA ILE A 19 0.05 14.64 -18.32
C ILE A 19 0.01 15.92 -17.47
N PRO A 20 -1.17 16.44 -17.10
CA PRO A 20 -1.28 17.53 -16.16
C PRO A 20 -0.80 17.10 -14.76
N VAL A 21 0.11 17.89 -14.18
CA VAL A 21 0.51 17.77 -12.78
C VAL A 21 -0.17 18.87 -11.99
N ILE A 22 -1.08 18.50 -11.09
CA ILE A 22 -1.91 19.44 -10.36
C ILE A 22 -1.40 19.62 -8.94
N GLN A 23 -0.97 20.83 -8.63
CA GLN A 23 -0.66 21.28 -7.27
C GLN A 23 -1.78 22.19 -6.78
N SER A 24 -2.56 21.71 -5.83
CA SER A 24 -3.71 22.46 -5.30
C SER A 24 -3.83 22.24 -3.79
N VAL A 25 -4.32 23.27 -3.10
CA VAL A 25 -4.68 23.24 -1.67
C VAL A 25 -5.92 22.40 -1.38
N GLY A 26 -6.70 22.06 -2.41
CA GLY A 26 -7.98 21.36 -2.29
C GLY A 26 -8.58 20.98 -3.65
N PRO A 27 -9.85 20.53 -3.69
CA PRO A 27 -10.50 20.17 -4.94
C PRO A 27 -10.48 21.30 -5.98
N VAL A 28 -10.26 20.94 -7.25
CA VAL A 28 -10.41 21.85 -8.39
C VAL A 28 -11.42 21.27 -9.35
N ASP A 29 -12.15 22.14 -10.04
CA ASP A 29 -12.99 21.73 -11.17
C ASP A 29 -12.07 21.33 -12.33
N MET A 30 -12.27 20.12 -12.85
CA MET A 30 -11.49 19.58 -13.97
C MET A 30 -12.38 19.22 -15.16
N GLU A 31 -13.69 19.43 -15.08
CA GLU A 31 -14.63 18.89 -16.07
C GLU A 31 -14.40 19.48 -17.48
N SER A 32 -13.79 20.65 -17.58
CA SER A 32 -13.52 21.30 -18.87
C SER A 32 -12.42 20.62 -19.69
N TRP A 33 -11.61 19.74 -19.08
CA TRP A 33 -10.45 19.11 -19.74
C TRP A 33 -10.19 17.65 -19.36
N ILE A 34 -10.66 17.14 -18.22
CA ILE A 34 -10.27 15.82 -17.69
C ILE A 34 -10.55 14.64 -18.64
N ASP A 35 -11.58 14.75 -19.48
CA ASP A 35 -11.97 13.71 -20.45
C ASP A 35 -11.43 14.01 -21.87
N HIS A 36 -10.54 14.99 -22.03
CA HIS A 36 -9.89 15.27 -23.31
C HIS A 36 -9.08 14.06 -23.79
N PRO A 37 -9.23 13.59 -25.05
CA PRO A 37 -8.66 12.31 -25.50
C PRO A 37 -7.13 12.23 -25.40
N ASN A 38 -6.47 13.37 -25.48
CA ASN A 38 -5.02 13.49 -25.41
C ASN A 38 -4.46 13.66 -23.97
N ILE A 39 -5.34 13.68 -22.96
CA ILE A 39 -4.92 13.63 -21.56
C ILE A 39 -4.91 12.17 -21.12
N THR A 40 -3.70 11.62 -21.02
CA THR A 40 -3.51 10.17 -20.81
C THR A 40 -3.26 9.81 -19.35
N ALA A 41 -2.90 10.80 -18.52
CA ALA A 41 -2.81 10.65 -17.07
C ALA A 41 -2.96 12.02 -16.38
N VAL A 42 -3.30 12.01 -15.09
CA VAL A 42 -3.29 13.20 -14.24
C VAL A 42 -2.55 12.86 -12.95
N VAL A 43 -1.56 13.67 -12.58
CA VAL A 43 -0.83 13.52 -11.33
C VAL A 43 -1.34 14.56 -10.33
N TRP A 44 -2.07 14.09 -9.31
CA TRP A 44 -2.53 14.95 -8.23
C TRP A 44 -1.45 15.09 -7.15
N ALA A 45 -0.59 16.09 -7.32
CA ALA A 45 0.61 16.29 -6.51
C ALA A 45 0.35 17.06 -5.20
N ASN A 46 -0.81 17.72 -5.06
CA ASN A 46 -1.18 18.50 -3.88
C ASN A 46 -0.04 19.48 -3.49
N LEU A 47 0.26 19.64 -2.20
CA LEU A 47 1.36 20.49 -1.70
C LEU A 47 2.48 19.62 -1.10
N GLY A 48 3.51 19.33 -1.89
CA GLY A 48 4.64 18.47 -1.47
C GLY A 48 5.82 19.18 -0.80
N GLY A 49 5.69 20.47 -0.45
CA GLY A 49 6.77 21.25 0.16
C GLY A 49 8.03 21.32 -0.72
N GLN A 50 9.20 21.47 -0.07
CA GLN A 50 10.49 21.60 -0.76
C GLN A 50 10.94 20.34 -1.52
N GLU A 51 10.48 19.16 -1.11
CA GLU A 51 10.86 17.86 -1.72
C GLU A 51 9.88 17.41 -2.82
N LEU A 52 8.93 18.26 -3.21
CA LEU A 52 7.96 17.89 -4.24
C LEU A 52 8.63 17.53 -5.57
N GLY A 53 9.64 18.30 -5.99
CA GLY A 53 10.33 18.06 -7.26
C GLY A 53 10.95 16.66 -7.33
N PRO A 54 11.86 16.31 -6.40
CA PRO A 54 12.43 14.96 -6.32
C PRO A 54 11.37 13.85 -6.20
N ALA A 55 10.35 14.04 -5.35
CA ALA A 55 9.29 13.05 -5.17
C ALA A 55 8.48 12.83 -6.47
N LEU A 56 8.17 13.90 -7.19
CA LEU A 56 7.45 13.84 -8.46
C LEU A 56 8.26 13.10 -9.53
N VAL A 57 9.57 13.33 -9.60
CA VAL A 57 10.46 12.60 -10.53
C VAL A 57 10.46 11.11 -10.21
N ASP A 58 10.57 10.72 -8.95
CA ASP A 58 10.56 9.32 -8.55
C ASP A 58 9.25 8.60 -8.94
N ILE A 59 8.11 9.30 -8.85
CA ILE A 59 6.81 8.78 -9.32
C ILE A 59 6.76 8.72 -10.85
N LEU A 60 7.05 9.82 -11.56
CA LEU A 60 6.91 9.90 -13.03
C LEU A 60 7.81 8.90 -13.75
N TYR A 61 8.98 8.59 -13.19
CA TYR A 61 9.92 7.62 -13.74
C TYR A 61 9.71 6.18 -13.22
N GLY A 62 8.67 5.95 -12.42
CA GLY A 62 8.33 4.61 -11.93
C GLY A 62 9.31 4.05 -10.89
N LYS A 63 10.21 4.87 -10.33
CA LYS A 63 11.11 4.47 -9.24
C LYS A 63 10.33 4.17 -7.96
N VAL A 64 9.22 4.90 -7.76
CA VAL A 64 8.26 4.66 -6.67
C VAL A 64 6.86 4.53 -7.25
N ASN A 65 6.09 3.58 -6.74
CA ASN A 65 4.69 3.39 -7.09
C ASN A 65 3.82 4.45 -6.36
N PRO A 66 2.97 5.23 -7.05
CA PRO A 66 2.04 6.13 -6.39
C PRO A 66 1.07 5.36 -5.49
N SER A 67 1.02 5.74 -4.22
CA SER A 67 0.20 5.11 -3.18
C SER A 67 -0.76 6.08 -2.47
N GLY A 68 -0.73 7.35 -2.86
CA GLY A 68 -1.59 8.39 -2.30
C GLY A 68 -3.08 8.14 -2.58
N ARG A 69 -3.92 8.47 -1.60
CA ARG A 69 -5.39 8.43 -1.71
C ARG A 69 -5.95 9.80 -1.37
N LEU A 70 -6.99 10.23 -2.09
CA LEU A 70 -7.63 11.51 -1.85
C LEU A 70 -8.21 11.58 -0.43
N VAL A 71 -7.92 12.65 0.29
CA VAL A 71 -8.47 12.93 1.63
C VAL A 71 -9.71 13.83 1.60
N TYR A 72 -10.22 14.11 0.41
CA TYR A 72 -11.43 14.87 0.11
C TYR A 72 -12.07 14.35 -1.18
N THR A 73 -13.35 14.63 -1.40
CA THR A 73 -14.03 14.31 -2.65
C THR A 73 -13.74 15.40 -3.69
N ILE A 74 -13.48 15.03 -4.94
CA ILE A 74 -13.42 15.96 -6.08
C ILE A 74 -14.74 15.85 -6.86
N ALA A 75 -15.54 16.90 -6.80
CA ALA A 75 -16.86 16.95 -7.42
C ALA A 75 -16.79 17.12 -8.94
N ARG A 76 -17.88 16.73 -9.62
CA ARG A 76 -18.13 17.15 -11.02
C ARG A 76 -18.69 18.57 -11.06
N ASN A 77 -19.48 18.96 -10.06
CA ASN A 77 -20.00 20.32 -9.95
C ASN A 77 -19.76 20.86 -8.54
N ALA A 78 -19.29 22.09 -8.44
CA ALA A 78 -19.06 22.74 -7.15
C ALA A 78 -20.35 22.87 -6.30
N SER A 79 -21.54 22.94 -6.92
CA SER A 79 -22.82 22.94 -6.20
C SER A 79 -23.15 21.59 -5.56
N ASP A 80 -22.38 20.54 -5.83
CA ASP A 80 -22.63 19.22 -5.26
C ASP A 80 -22.18 19.10 -3.80
N TYR A 81 -21.15 19.84 -3.41
CA TYR A 81 -20.73 19.94 -2.02
C TYR A 81 -21.87 20.45 -1.15
N ALA A 82 -21.90 19.99 0.10
CA ALA A 82 -22.69 20.66 1.12
C ALA A 82 -22.13 22.07 1.30
N GLN A 83 -22.81 23.06 0.76
CA GLN A 83 -22.44 24.46 0.89
C GLN A 83 -23.09 24.98 2.17
N PRO A 84 -22.34 25.27 3.25
CA PRO A 84 -22.89 26.10 4.30
C PRO A 84 -23.28 27.44 3.68
N ASN A 85 -24.32 28.11 4.21
CA ASN A 85 -24.67 29.46 3.77
C ASN A 85 -23.53 30.42 4.15
N ILE A 86 -22.53 30.54 3.28
CA ILE A 86 -21.38 31.43 3.49
C ILE A 86 -21.93 32.86 3.51
N VAL A 87 -21.79 33.52 4.66
CA VAL A 87 -22.14 34.93 4.83
C VAL A 87 -21.12 35.74 4.03
N ARG A 88 -21.52 36.23 2.84
CA ARG A 88 -20.66 37.02 1.95
C ARG A 88 -20.73 38.52 2.22
N GLU A 89 -21.78 38.98 2.90
CA GLU A 89 -21.97 40.38 3.26
C GLU A 89 -21.30 40.70 4.60
N PRO A 90 -20.73 41.92 4.77
CA PRO A 90 -20.17 42.34 6.05
C PRO A 90 -21.25 42.32 7.15
N GLN A 91 -20.98 41.58 8.22
CA GLN A 91 -21.82 41.51 9.41
C GLN A 91 -20.90 41.63 10.64
N PRO A 92 -21.30 42.32 11.72
CA PRO A 92 -20.48 42.41 12.93
C PRO A 92 -20.18 41.04 13.56
N TYR A 93 -21.11 40.09 13.45
CA TYR A 93 -21.02 38.73 14.00
C TYR A 93 -21.63 37.71 13.01
N PRO A 94 -20.96 37.39 11.90
CA PRO A 94 -21.51 36.47 10.90
C PRO A 94 -21.80 35.11 11.56
N GLN A 95 -23.06 34.67 11.46
CA GLN A 95 -23.49 33.35 11.94
C GLN A 95 -23.65 32.42 10.74
N ILE A 96 -23.12 31.20 10.86
CA ILE A 96 -23.24 30.15 9.83
C ILE A 96 -23.97 28.97 10.48
N ASN A 97 -25.16 28.67 9.94
CA ASN A 97 -25.94 27.52 10.37
C ASN A 97 -25.51 26.28 9.57
N TYR A 98 -24.97 25.27 10.27
CA TYR A 98 -24.51 24.00 9.70
C TYR A 98 -25.70 23.05 9.47
N THR A 99 -26.59 23.42 8.55
CA THR A 99 -27.82 22.67 8.24
C THR A 99 -27.55 21.28 7.64
N GLU A 100 -26.38 21.09 7.06
CA GLU A 100 -25.88 19.82 6.53
C GLU A 100 -25.56 18.78 7.61
N GLY A 101 -25.35 19.24 8.85
CA GLY A 101 -24.95 18.40 9.99
C GLY A 101 -23.70 17.57 9.67
N VAL A 102 -23.77 16.26 9.90
CA VAL A 102 -22.66 15.32 9.61
C VAL A 102 -22.51 14.98 8.12
N SER A 103 -23.34 15.54 7.24
CA SER A 103 -23.39 15.22 5.80
C SER A 103 -22.35 16.03 5.01
N VAL A 104 -21.10 16.05 5.48
CA VAL A 104 -19.99 16.81 4.89
C VAL A 104 -19.19 15.91 3.94
N ASP A 105 -18.66 16.50 2.86
CA ASP A 105 -17.85 15.83 1.84
C ASP A 105 -18.53 14.53 1.34
N TYR A 106 -17.82 13.40 1.26
CA TYR A 106 -18.33 12.13 0.73
C TYR A 106 -19.63 11.67 1.40
N ARG A 107 -19.88 12.03 2.67
CA ARG A 107 -21.14 11.71 3.36
C ARG A 107 -22.31 12.46 2.75
N GLY A 108 -22.10 13.73 2.38
CA GLY A 108 -23.06 14.55 1.66
C GLY A 108 -23.36 14.00 0.26
N PHE A 109 -22.31 13.61 -0.48
CA PHE A 109 -22.47 12.98 -1.80
C PHE A 109 -23.26 11.67 -1.70
N LYS A 110 -22.90 10.80 -0.74
CA LYS A 110 -23.60 9.52 -0.51
C LYS A 110 -25.07 9.74 -0.13
N LYS A 111 -25.35 10.64 0.81
CA LYS A 111 -26.72 10.95 1.25
C LYS A 111 -27.57 11.57 0.12
N GLY A 112 -26.97 12.41 -0.70
CA GLY A 112 -27.64 13.09 -1.81
C GLY A 112 -27.72 12.28 -3.10
N GLY A 113 -27.17 11.06 -3.15
CA GLY A 113 -27.10 10.25 -4.37
C GLY A 113 -26.28 10.90 -5.50
N LYS A 114 -25.30 11.74 -5.15
CA LYS A 114 -24.47 12.48 -6.12
C LYS A 114 -23.20 11.69 -6.44
N THR A 115 -22.81 11.65 -7.72
CA THR A 115 -21.59 10.98 -8.17
C THR A 115 -20.47 12.00 -8.40
N PRO A 116 -19.41 12.01 -7.59
CA PRO A 116 -18.26 12.88 -7.79
C PRO A 116 -17.42 12.42 -8.99
N ARG A 117 -16.46 13.26 -9.40
CA ARG A 117 -15.45 12.89 -10.39
C ARG A 117 -14.48 11.88 -9.79
N PHE A 118 -13.96 12.18 -8.60
CA PHE A 118 -13.15 11.25 -7.81
C PHE A 118 -13.64 11.22 -6.36
N TRP A 119 -13.94 10.03 -5.86
CA TRP A 119 -14.39 9.83 -4.48
C TRP A 119 -13.27 10.13 -3.47
N PHE A 120 -13.65 10.52 -2.26
CA PHE A 120 -12.79 10.34 -1.09
C PHE A 120 -12.19 8.93 -1.07
N GLY A 121 -10.89 8.82 -0.79
CA GLY A 121 -10.16 7.56 -0.80
C GLY A 121 -9.76 7.05 -2.20
N HIS A 122 -10.14 7.74 -3.29
CA HIS A 122 -9.71 7.36 -4.63
C HIS A 122 -8.21 7.62 -4.83
N GLY A 123 -7.56 6.75 -5.60
CA GLY A 123 -6.16 6.87 -5.99
C GLY A 123 -5.77 5.68 -6.88
N LEU A 124 -4.91 5.91 -7.85
CA LEU A 124 -4.40 4.85 -8.71
C LEU A 124 -3.01 4.42 -8.25
N SER A 125 -2.57 3.28 -8.76
CA SER A 125 -1.26 2.69 -8.52
C SER A 125 -0.72 2.16 -9.84
N TYR A 126 0.60 2.00 -9.95
CA TYR A 126 1.20 1.28 -11.08
C TYR A 126 1.00 -0.24 -11.00
N SER A 127 0.42 -0.74 -9.92
CA SER A 127 0.03 -2.14 -9.75
C SER A 127 -1.47 -2.27 -9.50
N ASN A 128 -1.96 -3.50 -9.64
CA ASN A 128 -3.32 -3.88 -9.29
C ASN A 128 -3.33 -4.61 -7.96
N PHE A 129 -4.41 -4.41 -7.20
CA PHE A 129 -4.67 -5.11 -5.95
C PHE A 129 -6.02 -5.81 -6.06
N SER A 130 -6.06 -7.08 -5.68
CA SER A 130 -7.32 -7.81 -5.55
C SER A 130 -7.65 -8.05 -4.07
N TYR A 131 -8.93 -7.98 -3.74
CA TYR A 131 -9.44 -8.16 -2.39
C TYR A 131 -10.34 -9.39 -2.37
N SER A 132 -10.17 -10.26 -1.39
CA SER A 132 -10.95 -11.50 -1.24
C SER A 132 -11.27 -11.79 0.22
N ASN A 133 -12.12 -12.80 0.45
CA ASN A 133 -12.43 -13.33 1.78
C ASN A 133 -12.88 -12.27 2.80
N LEU A 134 -13.74 -11.34 2.37
CA LEU A 134 -14.32 -10.34 3.27
C LEU A 134 -15.09 -11.03 4.40
N GLN A 135 -14.67 -10.78 5.63
CA GLN A 135 -15.37 -11.17 6.85
C GLN A 135 -15.73 -9.92 7.64
N VAL A 136 -16.97 -9.91 8.14
CA VAL A 136 -17.52 -8.80 8.91
C VAL A 136 -18.07 -9.37 10.20
N ASN A 137 -17.44 -9.01 11.31
CA ASN A 137 -17.85 -9.41 12.65
C ASN A 137 -18.40 -8.18 13.37
N THR A 138 -19.71 -8.17 13.61
CA THR A 138 -20.38 -7.14 14.41
C THR A 138 -20.20 -7.47 15.89
N HIS A 139 -19.76 -6.52 16.69
CA HIS A 139 -19.67 -6.69 18.14
C HIS A 139 -21.03 -6.31 18.76
N SER A 140 -21.62 -7.23 19.51
CA SER A 140 -23.00 -7.13 20.04
C SER A 140 -23.15 -6.14 21.20
N ASP A 141 -22.05 -5.68 21.80
CA ASP A 141 -22.08 -5.09 23.14
C ASP A 141 -21.84 -3.58 23.15
N LEU A 142 -22.32 -2.86 22.12
CA LEU A 142 -22.29 -1.39 22.12
C LEU A 142 -23.16 -0.79 23.24
N ALA A 143 -24.16 -1.51 23.73
CA ALA A 143 -25.07 -1.05 24.79
C ALA A 143 -24.54 -1.25 26.21
N ASP A 144 -23.70 -2.28 26.45
CA ASP A 144 -23.22 -2.64 27.79
C ASP A 144 -21.96 -1.87 28.21
N ASN A 145 -21.23 -1.28 27.25
CA ASN A 145 -20.01 -0.50 27.51
C ASN A 145 -20.22 0.91 28.09
N ILE A 146 -21.46 1.41 28.15
CA ILE A 146 -21.75 2.76 28.71
C ILE A 146 -21.50 2.83 30.23
N ASN A 147 -21.52 1.69 30.95
CA ASN A 147 -21.45 1.65 32.41
C ASN A 147 -20.15 1.07 33.00
N ILE A 148 -19.15 0.75 32.18
CA ILE A 148 -17.88 0.18 32.67
C ILE A 148 -16.90 1.32 32.98
N PRO A 149 -16.34 1.40 34.21
CA PRO A 149 -15.33 2.41 34.53
C PRO A 149 -14.09 2.20 33.65
N ILE A 150 -13.74 3.27 32.94
CA ILE A 150 -12.67 3.33 31.96
C ILE A 150 -11.34 2.86 32.55
N LYS A 151 -10.81 1.75 32.03
CA LYS A 151 -9.43 1.32 32.27
C LYS A 151 -8.57 1.83 31.12
N TYR A 152 -7.61 2.70 31.42
CA TYR A 152 -6.66 3.22 30.45
C TYR A 152 -5.84 2.07 29.85
N VAL A 153 -5.95 1.88 28.53
CA VAL A 153 -5.02 1.08 27.74
C VAL A 153 -4.43 2.06 26.74
N ALA A 154 -3.16 2.41 26.93
CA ALA A 154 -2.45 3.28 25.99
C ALA A 154 -2.38 2.61 24.61
N ASP A 155 -2.39 3.44 23.56
CA ASP A 155 -1.87 3.11 22.23
C ASP A 155 -2.75 2.22 21.33
N ALA A 156 -4.00 2.61 21.09
CA ALA A 156 -4.81 2.04 20.01
C ALA A 156 -4.69 2.86 18.71
N PRO A 157 -4.77 2.24 17.51
CA PRO A 157 -4.81 2.96 16.24
C PRO A 157 -5.99 3.95 16.20
N GLY A 158 -5.72 5.22 15.93
CA GLY A 158 -6.73 6.29 15.96
C GLY A 158 -6.74 7.16 17.22
N GLY A 159 -5.80 6.94 18.13
CA GLY A 159 -5.63 7.73 19.34
C GLY A 159 -6.33 7.10 20.52
N ASP A 160 -6.81 7.93 21.44
CA ASP A 160 -7.37 7.48 22.71
C ASP A 160 -8.57 6.54 22.49
N SER A 161 -8.40 5.27 22.87
CA SER A 161 -9.40 4.20 22.74
C SER A 161 -10.68 4.47 23.53
N ARG A 162 -10.69 5.49 24.40
CA ARG A 162 -11.88 5.97 25.12
C ARG A 162 -12.82 6.82 24.25
N LEU A 163 -12.38 7.24 23.06
CA LEU A 163 -13.16 8.12 22.19
C LEU A 163 -14.07 7.36 21.22
N TYR A 164 -13.99 6.02 21.19
CA TYR A 164 -14.76 5.19 20.26
C TYR A 164 -14.98 3.78 20.82
N ASP A 165 -16.11 3.18 20.45
CA ASP A 165 -16.37 1.76 20.69
C ASP A 165 -16.10 0.94 19.43
N LEU A 166 -15.59 -0.28 19.59
CA LEU A 166 -15.41 -1.21 18.48
C LEU A 166 -16.78 -1.78 18.07
N ALA A 167 -17.41 -1.19 17.07
CA ALA A 167 -18.72 -1.63 16.57
C ALA A 167 -18.62 -2.86 15.63
N VAL A 168 -17.60 -2.87 14.77
CA VAL A 168 -17.43 -3.87 13.71
C VAL A 168 -15.95 -4.11 13.48
N THR A 169 -15.54 -5.37 13.44
CA THR A 169 -14.26 -5.79 12.87
C THR A 169 -14.49 -6.25 11.44
N VAL A 170 -13.76 -5.65 10.50
CA VAL A 170 -13.75 -6.07 9.09
C VAL A 170 -12.37 -6.60 8.77
N SER A 171 -12.30 -7.84 8.28
CA SER A 171 -11.07 -8.43 7.74
C SER A 171 -11.29 -8.86 6.28
N PHE A 172 -10.22 -8.85 5.51
CA PHE A 172 -10.19 -9.30 4.13
C PHE A 172 -8.75 -9.56 3.73
N ASP A 173 -8.56 -10.41 2.72
CA ASP A 173 -7.25 -10.67 2.14
C ASP A 173 -6.97 -9.64 1.05
N ILE A 174 -5.76 -9.10 1.02
CA ILE A 174 -5.25 -8.24 -0.06
C ILE A 174 -4.15 -9.01 -0.78
N HIS A 175 -4.31 -9.17 -2.09
CA HIS A 175 -3.27 -9.71 -2.93
C HIS A 175 -2.70 -8.61 -3.83
N ASN A 176 -1.37 -8.49 -3.82
CA ASN A 176 -0.58 -7.75 -4.81
C ASN A 176 0.19 -8.80 -5.60
N ASP A 177 -0.46 -9.31 -6.65
CA ASP A 177 -0.22 -10.65 -7.19
C ASP A 177 1.14 -10.88 -7.89
N GLU A 178 2.06 -9.91 -7.93
CA GLU A 178 3.05 -9.92 -9.01
C GLU A 178 4.51 -9.84 -8.57
N ILE A 179 4.89 -9.25 -7.42
CA ILE A 179 6.33 -9.10 -7.10
C ILE A 179 6.94 -10.39 -6.55
N ILE A 180 6.41 -10.93 -5.44
CA ILE A 180 6.92 -12.17 -4.84
C ILE A 180 6.74 -13.33 -5.82
N ALA A 181 5.59 -13.40 -6.50
CA ALA A 181 5.34 -14.41 -7.52
C ALA A 181 6.32 -14.29 -8.71
N THR A 182 6.68 -13.08 -9.15
CA THR A 182 7.69 -12.88 -10.19
C THR A 182 9.07 -13.34 -9.72
N ILE A 183 9.45 -13.06 -8.46
CA ILE A 183 10.72 -13.54 -7.88
C ILE A 183 10.75 -15.08 -7.86
N LEU A 184 9.70 -15.71 -7.34
CA LEU A 184 9.57 -17.17 -7.27
C LEU A 184 9.49 -17.82 -8.65
N ASN A 185 9.03 -17.08 -9.66
CA ASN A 185 8.90 -17.56 -11.04
C ASN A 185 10.07 -17.11 -11.94
N ASN A 186 11.29 -17.05 -11.40
CA ASN A 186 12.52 -16.72 -12.14
C ASN A 186 12.44 -15.43 -12.94
N GLY A 187 11.76 -14.43 -12.39
CA GLY A 187 11.65 -13.09 -12.95
C GLY A 187 10.57 -12.97 -14.03
N LYS A 188 9.74 -14.01 -14.19
CA LYS A 188 8.62 -14.00 -15.14
C LYS A 188 7.32 -13.66 -14.42
N HIS A 189 6.53 -12.81 -15.05
CA HIS A 189 5.18 -12.53 -14.61
C HIS A 189 4.36 -13.84 -14.53
N PRO A 190 3.70 -14.16 -13.41
CA PRO A 190 3.08 -15.47 -13.19
C PRO A 190 1.94 -15.81 -14.17
N LYS A 191 1.16 -14.81 -14.58
CA LYS A 191 0.01 -15.00 -15.51
C LYS A 191 0.40 -14.91 -16.99
N THR A 192 1.22 -13.93 -17.39
CA THR A 192 1.54 -13.67 -18.80
C THR A 192 2.82 -14.37 -19.29
N GLY A 193 3.70 -14.80 -18.37
CA GLY A 193 5.00 -15.40 -18.70
C GLY A 193 6.06 -14.40 -19.18
N TRP A 194 5.74 -13.10 -19.21
CA TRP A 194 6.68 -12.06 -19.65
C TRP A 194 7.88 -11.98 -18.71
N GLN A 195 9.09 -11.88 -19.27
CA GLN A 195 10.32 -11.71 -18.49
C GLN A 195 10.43 -10.26 -17.99
N LEU A 196 10.11 -10.04 -16.73
CA LEU A 196 10.19 -8.72 -16.07
C LEU A 196 11.58 -8.47 -15.47
N LEU A 197 12.19 -9.51 -14.87
CA LEU A 197 13.55 -9.47 -14.31
C LEU A 197 14.38 -10.55 -14.96
N LYS A 198 15.62 -10.28 -15.40
CA LYS A 198 16.48 -11.35 -15.90
C LYS A 198 16.79 -12.34 -14.77
N GLU A 199 16.86 -13.62 -15.08
CA GLU A 199 17.23 -14.66 -14.09
C GLU A 199 18.61 -14.37 -13.47
N ALA A 200 19.56 -13.89 -14.27
CA ALA A 200 20.87 -13.45 -13.78
C ALA A 200 20.77 -12.30 -12.76
N THR A 201 19.83 -11.36 -12.95
CA THR A 201 19.57 -10.28 -12.00
C THR A 201 19.02 -10.83 -10.70
N LEU A 202 18.10 -11.81 -10.73
CA LEU A 202 17.62 -12.45 -9.51
C LEU A 202 18.74 -13.18 -8.78
N LYS A 203 19.59 -13.93 -9.50
CA LYS A 203 20.74 -14.61 -8.89
C LYS A 203 21.69 -13.64 -8.20
N GLU A 204 21.95 -12.49 -8.82
CA GLU A 204 22.77 -11.43 -8.23
C GLU A 204 22.10 -10.82 -7.00
N MET A 205 20.79 -10.52 -7.07
CA MET A 205 20.02 -9.98 -5.94
C MET A 205 20.08 -10.90 -4.72
N PHE A 206 20.04 -12.22 -4.93
CA PHE A 206 20.07 -13.24 -3.87
C PHE A 206 21.47 -13.54 -3.33
N THR A 207 22.52 -13.04 -3.97
CA THR A 207 23.89 -13.23 -3.50
C THR A 207 24.15 -12.36 -2.28
N ASN A 208 24.75 -12.93 -1.23
CA ASN A 208 25.20 -12.16 -0.07
C ASN A 208 26.34 -11.22 -0.49
N GLN A 209 26.08 -9.92 -0.48
CA GLN A 209 26.98 -8.87 -0.95
C GLN A 209 28.07 -8.51 0.07
N VAL A 210 27.86 -8.87 1.34
CA VAL A 210 28.81 -8.59 2.44
C VAL A 210 29.06 -9.84 3.30
N PRO A 211 29.55 -10.94 2.71
CA PRO A 211 29.75 -12.21 3.42
C PRO A 211 30.72 -12.11 4.60
N GLN A 212 31.62 -11.13 4.59
CA GLN A 212 32.57 -10.86 5.66
C GLN A 212 31.93 -10.17 6.89
N PHE A 213 30.67 -9.75 6.81
CA PHE A 213 29.95 -9.07 7.90
C PHE A 213 28.63 -9.80 8.25
N PRO A 214 28.67 -11.07 8.70
CA PRO A 214 27.48 -11.85 9.01
C PRO A 214 26.66 -11.30 10.19
N ASP A 215 27.27 -10.43 11.00
CA ASP A 215 26.66 -9.79 12.17
C ASP A 215 26.26 -8.32 11.92
N PHE A 216 26.29 -7.84 10.68
CA PHE A 216 26.08 -6.42 10.35
C PHE A 216 24.75 -5.86 10.90
N ALA A 217 23.68 -6.68 10.89
CA ALA A 217 22.36 -6.32 11.41
C ALA A 217 22.20 -6.53 12.93
N ARG A 218 23.10 -7.27 13.59
CA ARG A 218 23.01 -7.64 15.02
C ARG A 218 23.46 -6.54 15.98
N ASN A 219 24.05 -5.46 15.48
CA ASN A 219 24.52 -4.35 16.31
C ASN A 219 23.40 -3.69 17.15
N LEU A 220 22.12 -3.91 16.78
CA LEU A 220 20.95 -3.44 17.52
C LEU A 220 20.26 -4.54 18.34
N GLU A 221 20.45 -5.83 18.02
CA GLU A 221 19.85 -6.98 18.71
C GLU A 221 20.80 -8.20 18.77
N PRO A 222 21.57 -8.36 19.86
CA PRO A 222 22.64 -9.36 19.93
C PRO A 222 22.19 -10.82 19.88
N THR A 223 20.92 -11.10 20.19
CA THR A 223 20.35 -12.45 20.25
C THR A 223 19.90 -13.00 18.90
N SER A 224 19.82 -12.14 17.87
CA SER A 224 19.40 -12.55 16.53
C SER A 224 20.49 -13.39 15.85
N PRO A 225 20.13 -14.46 15.11
CA PRO A 225 21.09 -15.28 14.38
C PRO A 225 21.79 -14.46 13.28
N PRO A 226 23.01 -14.84 12.84
CA PRO A 226 23.70 -14.17 11.74
C PRO A 226 22.89 -14.16 10.43
N GLN A 227 22.98 -13.07 9.67
CA GLN A 227 22.20 -12.84 8.44
C GLN A 227 23.08 -12.38 7.29
N GLY A 228 22.69 -12.73 6.07
CA GLY A 228 23.28 -12.21 4.84
C GLY A 228 22.51 -11.00 4.32
N TRP A 229 23.11 -10.30 3.36
CA TRP A 229 22.51 -9.14 2.70
C TRP A 229 22.51 -9.34 1.19
N GLY A 230 21.32 -9.52 0.62
CA GLY A 230 21.12 -9.36 -0.82
C GLY A 230 21.15 -7.89 -1.23
N LEU A 231 20.93 -7.61 -2.51
CA LEU A 231 20.91 -6.23 -3.00
C LEU A 231 19.75 -5.39 -2.44
N SER A 232 18.67 -6.03 -1.96
CA SER A 232 17.45 -5.34 -1.51
C SER A 232 16.74 -5.97 -0.30
N PHE A 233 17.35 -6.97 0.32
CA PHE A 233 16.72 -7.77 1.38
C PHE A 233 17.75 -8.48 2.25
N PHE A 234 17.30 -8.95 3.41
CA PHE A 234 18.06 -9.90 4.22
C PHE A 234 17.99 -11.28 3.60
N THR A 235 19.03 -12.07 3.84
CA THR A 235 19.12 -13.47 3.41
C THR A 235 19.40 -14.34 4.62
N LEU A 236 18.66 -15.43 4.78
CA LEU A 236 18.95 -16.41 5.83
C LEU A 236 20.22 -17.20 5.49
N LEU A 237 21.20 -17.23 6.40
CA LEU A 237 22.41 -18.04 6.24
C LEU A 237 22.20 -19.51 6.62
N HIS A 238 21.16 -19.78 7.40
CA HIS A 238 20.76 -21.11 7.87
C HIS A 238 19.23 -21.22 7.82
N PRO A 239 18.66 -22.43 7.78
CA PRO A 239 17.22 -22.60 7.84
C PRO A 239 16.60 -21.87 9.04
N GLY A 240 15.49 -21.21 8.80
CA GLY A 240 14.77 -20.42 9.81
C GLY A 240 13.98 -21.30 10.78
N PRO A 241 13.66 -20.79 11.98
CA PRO A 241 12.91 -21.55 12.99
C PRO A 241 11.48 -21.92 12.56
N THR A 242 10.91 -21.18 11.60
CA THR A 242 9.56 -21.38 11.04
C THR A 242 9.54 -22.29 9.82
N GLY A 243 10.69 -22.84 9.41
CA GLY A 243 10.79 -23.78 8.28
C GLY A 243 11.32 -23.18 6.97
N ARG A 244 11.58 -21.86 6.91
CA ARG A 244 12.26 -21.21 5.77
C ARG A 244 13.59 -21.90 5.45
N SER A 245 13.89 -22.07 4.17
CA SER A 245 15.18 -22.60 3.73
C SER A 245 16.36 -21.69 4.10
N ALA A 246 17.57 -22.24 4.04
CA ALA A 246 18.74 -21.39 3.87
C ALA A 246 18.61 -20.62 2.55
N ASN A 247 19.13 -19.41 2.46
CA ASN A 247 18.98 -18.49 1.32
C ASN A 247 17.59 -17.89 1.09
N ALA A 248 16.58 -18.24 1.89
CA ALA A 248 15.31 -17.52 1.85
C ALA A 248 15.56 -16.03 2.15
N VAL A 249 14.92 -15.17 1.36
CA VAL A 249 15.09 -13.72 1.46
C VAL A 249 13.89 -13.09 2.12
N PHE A 250 14.11 -12.02 2.87
CA PHE A 250 13.03 -11.35 3.59
C PHE A 250 13.38 -9.91 3.92
N TRP A 251 12.35 -9.14 4.26
CA TRP A 251 12.51 -7.84 4.88
C TRP A 251 11.47 -7.65 5.98
N THR A 252 11.82 -6.81 6.95
CA THR A 252 10.91 -6.40 8.00
C THR A 252 10.91 -4.87 8.10
N GLY A 253 9.71 -4.26 8.12
CA GLY A 253 9.52 -2.81 8.04
C GLY A 253 8.84 -2.22 9.28
N LEU A 254 9.03 -0.91 9.47
CA LEU A 254 8.57 -0.14 10.64
C LEU A 254 7.10 -0.37 11.03
N ALA A 255 6.21 -0.48 10.04
CA ALA A 255 4.80 -0.78 10.25
C ALA A 255 4.58 -2.30 10.29
N ASN A 256 5.31 -3.00 11.16
CA ASN A 256 5.23 -4.45 11.39
C ASN A 256 4.88 -5.23 10.11
N LEU A 257 5.68 -5.02 9.06
CA LEU A 257 5.49 -5.62 7.75
C LEU A 257 6.62 -6.60 7.52
N VAL A 258 6.29 -7.87 7.38
CA VAL A 258 7.23 -8.94 7.07
C VAL A 258 6.85 -9.52 5.73
N TRP A 259 7.78 -9.48 4.77
CA TRP A 259 7.64 -10.25 3.54
C TRP A 259 8.82 -11.20 3.38
N TRP A 260 8.60 -12.34 2.74
CA TRP A 260 9.64 -13.30 2.43
C TRP A 260 9.40 -14.01 1.10
N ALA A 261 10.50 -14.50 0.52
CA ALA A 261 10.50 -15.39 -0.62
C ALA A 261 11.54 -16.50 -0.40
N ASP A 262 11.08 -17.73 -0.47
CA ASP A 262 11.87 -18.95 -0.38
C ASP A 262 11.77 -19.66 -1.73
N VAL A 263 12.78 -19.38 -2.57
CA VAL A 263 12.85 -19.91 -3.93
C VAL A 263 13.07 -21.43 -3.92
N GLU A 264 13.76 -21.97 -2.90
CA GLU A 264 14.03 -23.41 -2.81
C GLU A 264 12.75 -24.21 -2.62
N ASN A 265 11.84 -23.72 -1.76
CA ASN A 265 10.54 -24.33 -1.52
C ASN A 265 9.44 -23.79 -2.45
N GLY A 266 9.74 -22.79 -3.28
CA GLY A 266 8.77 -22.16 -4.20
C GLY A 266 7.63 -21.43 -3.49
N ILE A 267 7.88 -20.91 -2.29
CA ILE A 267 6.87 -20.30 -1.42
C ILE A 267 7.31 -18.93 -0.93
N GLY A 268 6.36 -18.04 -0.70
CA GLY A 268 6.63 -16.71 -0.18
C GLY A 268 5.34 -16.07 0.31
N GLY A 269 5.47 -14.98 1.04
CA GLY A 269 4.33 -14.32 1.64
C GLY A 269 4.64 -12.91 2.09
N ILE A 270 3.57 -12.19 2.43
CA ILE A 270 3.63 -10.90 3.10
C ILE A 270 2.58 -10.91 4.21
N MET A 271 2.98 -10.44 5.38
CA MET A 271 2.11 -10.18 6.51
C MET A 271 2.41 -8.77 6.99
N ALA A 272 1.38 -7.96 7.21
CA ALA A 272 1.55 -6.56 7.59
C ALA A 272 0.49 -6.14 8.60
N SER A 273 0.89 -5.41 9.63
CA SER A 273 -0.04 -4.67 10.50
C SER A 273 0.31 -3.19 10.46
N GLN A 274 -0.66 -2.30 10.23
CA GLN A 274 -0.41 -0.84 10.32
C GLN A 274 -0.30 -0.36 11.78
N ILE A 275 0.23 -1.22 12.66
CA ILE A 275 0.44 -0.97 14.08
C ILE A 275 1.88 -0.49 14.24
N LEU A 276 2.06 0.61 14.98
CA LEU A 276 3.35 1.16 15.36
C LEU A 276 3.45 1.14 16.89
N PRO A 277 4.65 1.00 17.48
CA PRO A 277 5.95 0.90 16.82
C PRO A 277 6.26 -0.51 16.27
N PHE A 278 7.38 -0.61 15.55
CA PHE A 278 7.96 -1.87 15.12
C PHE A 278 8.25 -2.80 16.31
N GLY A 279 8.03 -4.10 16.16
CA GLY A 279 8.32 -5.09 17.21
C GLY A 279 7.10 -5.50 18.04
N ASP A 280 5.88 -5.32 17.51
CA ASP A 280 4.66 -5.73 18.20
C ASP A 280 4.64 -7.25 18.40
N SER A 281 4.58 -7.68 19.67
CA SER A 281 4.74 -9.11 20.01
C SER A 281 3.60 -9.97 19.47
N ASP A 282 2.38 -9.43 19.47
CA ASP A 282 1.21 -10.18 19.01
C ASP A 282 1.28 -10.42 17.50
N PHE A 283 1.69 -9.39 16.74
CA PHE A 283 1.97 -9.52 15.32
C PHE A 283 3.07 -10.56 15.03
N PHE A 284 4.23 -10.48 15.69
CA PHE A 284 5.36 -11.38 15.40
C PHE A 284 5.10 -12.83 15.83
N ASN A 285 4.37 -13.05 16.93
CA ASN A 285 3.93 -14.39 17.33
C ASN A 285 2.97 -14.98 16.29
N CYS A 286 1.98 -14.20 15.86
CA CYS A 286 1.03 -14.63 14.82
C CYS A 286 1.73 -14.91 13.48
N HIS A 287 2.67 -14.03 13.08
CA HIS A 287 3.51 -14.24 11.89
C HIS A 287 4.28 -15.56 11.94
N ALA A 288 4.94 -15.85 13.07
CA ALA A 288 5.69 -17.09 13.24
C ALA A 288 4.78 -18.33 13.19
N GLU A 289 3.59 -18.27 13.80
CA GLU A 289 2.62 -19.37 13.78
C GLU A 289 2.08 -19.65 12.37
N VAL A 290 1.64 -18.60 11.66
CA VAL A 290 1.12 -18.68 10.30
C VAL A 290 2.19 -19.25 9.36
N GLU A 291 3.41 -18.73 9.43
CA GLU A 291 4.51 -19.18 8.60
C GLU A 291 4.88 -20.64 8.90
N THR A 292 4.97 -21.02 10.16
CA THR A 292 5.27 -22.42 10.56
C THR A 292 4.22 -23.38 10.01
N GLN A 293 2.94 -23.04 10.09
CA GLN A 293 1.88 -23.87 9.53
C GLN A 293 1.94 -23.94 8.00
N LEU A 294 2.27 -22.82 7.35
CA LEU A 294 2.43 -22.76 5.89
C LEU A 294 3.53 -23.71 5.41
N TYR A 295 4.71 -23.69 6.04
CA TYR A 295 5.81 -24.60 5.71
C TYR A 295 5.49 -26.06 6.06
N ALA A 296 4.79 -26.32 7.17
CA ALA A 296 4.38 -27.67 7.54
C ALA A 296 3.38 -28.30 6.55
N ALA A 297 2.60 -27.47 5.84
CA ALA A 297 1.64 -27.89 4.83
C ALA A 297 2.27 -28.20 3.46
N LEU A 298 3.53 -27.82 3.23
CA LEU A 298 4.22 -28.13 1.98
C LEU A 298 4.31 -29.65 1.79
N PRO A 299 4.12 -30.15 0.56
CA PRO A 299 4.39 -31.55 0.27
C PRO A 299 5.85 -31.85 0.65
N LYS A 300 6.09 -32.86 1.49
CA LYS A 300 7.44 -33.37 1.70
C LYS A 300 7.91 -33.91 0.35
N SER A 301 8.69 -33.12 -0.39
CA SER A 301 9.14 -33.52 -1.71
C SER A 301 9.97 -34.81 -1.59
N SER A 302 9.54 -35.84 -2.32
CA SER A 302 10.41 -36.95 -2.64
C SER A 302 11.60 -36.36 -3.38
N ILE A 303 12.82 -36.66 -2.93
CA ILE A 303 14.09 -36.28 -3.55
C ILE A 303 13.95 -36.44 -5.08
N ILE A 304 13.79 -35.33 -5.81
CA ILE A 304 13.90 -35.37 -7.26
C ILE A 304 15.40 -35.45 -7.55
N ALA A 305 15.87 -36.68 -7.75
CA ALA A 305 17.17 -36.93 -8.31
C ALA A 305 17.25 -36.18 -9.66
N ALA A 306 18.26 -35.31 -9.79
CA ALA A 306 18.54 -34.62 -11.03
C ALA A 306 18.66 -35.63 -12.17
N VAL A 307 17.78 -35.51 -13.17
CA VAL A 307 17.97 -36.16 -14.46
C VAL A 307 19.04 -35.36 -15.19
N GLU A 308 20.24 -35.91 -15.31
CA GLU A 308 21.27 -35.37 -16.18
C GLU A 308 20.75 -35.30 -17.63
N PRO A 309 20.99 -34.20 -18.36
CA PRO A 309 20.66 -34.14 -19.78
C PRO A 309 21.64 -35.03 -20.54
N THR A 310 21.13 -36.10 -21.16
CA THR A 310 21.89 -36.88 -22.13
C THR A 310 22.23 -35.99 -23.32
N ARG A 311 23.54 -35.80 -23.50
CA ARG A 311 24.15 -35.23 -24.70
C ARG A 311 24.06 -36.27 -25.82
N GLU A 312 23.20 -36.05 -26.81
CA GLU A 312 23.33 -36.72 -28.11
C GLU A 312 23.82 -35.72 -29.15
N ASP A 313 25.03 -35.98 -29.62
CA ASP A 313 25.59 -35.42 -30.84
C ASP A 313 24.77 -35.88 -32.06
N LYS A 314 24.39 -34.94 -32.93
CA LYS A 314 24.42 -35.04 -34.40
C LYS A 314 24.19 -33.68 -35.05
#